data_AF-A0A6L5R2D4-F1
#
_entry.id   AF-A0A6L5R2D4-F1
#
_cell.length_a   1.000
_cell.length_b   1.000
_cell.length_c   1.000
_cell.angle_alpha   90.00
_cell.angle_beta   90.00
_cell.angle_gamma   90.00
#
_symmetry.space_group_name_H-M   'P 1'
#
loop_
_entity.id
_entity.type
_entity.pdbx_description
1 polymer ?
#
loop_
_entity_poly.entity_id
_entity_poly.type
_entity_poly.pdbx_seq_one_letter_code
_entity_poly.pdbx_strand_id
1 'polypeptide(L)'
;MPRRRTPTRSSPRPSGSPAPRSTPSPTSPPDGTLRRWADPRRLPNGRRAAASPGGCRGVGVRPARLGLNLVNDATPEPTPKVGVNDLLRFLLEIFAIVTLGIFGFTAFALPWPGVFLGIGLPLLAILLWGLFRSPKAVFDVDPFVKALVEIAVFSTAAIAWWLMGQPVVAIVFAVVAAVSGVVNGRREFRD
;
A
#
# COMPACT_ATOMS: atom_id res chain seq x y z
N MET A 1 30.00 -39.69 -45.43
CA MET A 1 29.13 -40.89 -45.22
C MET A 1 28.56 -40.86 -43.79
N PRO A 2 27.42 -41.52 -43.49
CA PRO A 2 26.13 -40.86 -43.27
C PRO A 2 25.61 -40.81 -41.82
N ARG A 3 24.59 -39.94 -41.65
CA ARG A 3 23.55 -39.87 -40.60
C ARG A 3 23.31 -41.16 -39.80
N ARG A 4 23.19 -41.02 -38.48
CA ARG A 4 22.23 -41.80 -37.68
C ARG A 4 21.24 -40.86 -36.99
N ARG A 5 20.02 -40.84 -37.52
CA ARG A 5 18.78 -40.53 -36.78
C ARG A 5 18.32 -41.83 -36.13
N THR A 6 17.79 -41.78 -34.92
CA THR A 6 16.93 -42.85 -34.38
C THR A 6 15.90 -42.25 -33.42
N PRO A 7 14.68 -42.80 -33.38
CA PRO A 7 13.45 -42.08 -33.06
C PRO A 7 12.89 -42.35 -31.66
N THR A 8 11.94 -41.48 -31.30
CA THR A 8 10.81 -41.59 -30.37
C THR A 8 10.54 -42.94 -29.66
N ARG A 9 10.27 -42.86 -28.35
CA ARG A 9 9.22 -43.69 -27.73
C ARG A 9 8.43 -42.93 -26.67
N SER A 10 7.16 -42.75 -26.99
CA SER A 10 6.03 -42.34 -26.16
C SER A 10 5.76 -43.36 -25.05
N SER A 11 5.35 -42.88 -23.88
CA SER A 11 4.70 -43.72 -22.86
C SER A 11 3.29 -43.16 -22.54
N PRO A 12 2.25 -44.00 -22.55
CA PRO A 12 0.86 -43.60 -22.35
C PRO A 12 0.44 -43.53 -20.86
N ARG A 13 -0.57 -42.69 -20.59
CA ARG A 13 -1.40 -42.65 -19.37
C ARG A 13 -2.08 -43.99 -19.06
N PRO A 14 -2.36 -44.23 -17.78
CA PRO A 14 -3.66 -44.73 -17.29
C PRO A 14 -4.29 -43.69 -16.34
N SER A 15 -5.50 -43.13 -16.55
CA SER A 15 -6.88 -43.68 -16.44
C SER A 15 -7.42 -43.81 -15.00
N GLY A 16 -8.46 -43.02 -14.67
CA GLY A 16 -9.45 -43.21 -13.58
C GLY A 16 -9.13 -42.49 -12.26
N SER A 17 -9.75 -41.34 -11.92
CA SER A 17 -11.07 -41.11 -11.25
C SER A 17 -11.12 -41.53 -9.76
N PRO A 18 -11.81 -40.80 -8.84
CA PRO A 18 -13.05 -40.04 -9.06
C PRO A 18 -13.19 -38.64 -8.38
N ALA A 19 -14.28 -38.00 -8.80
CA ALA A 19 -15.05 -36.83 -8.35
C ALA A 19 -14.84 -36.17 -6.95
N PRO A 20 -15.17 -34.87 -6.84
CA PRO A 20 -15.08 -34.10 -5.60
C PRO A 20 -16.13 -34.53 -4.57
N ARG A 21 -15.70 -34.63 -3.31
CA ARG A 21 -16.59 -34.82 -2.16
C ARG A 21 -17.37 -33.52 -1.93
N SER A 22 -18.65 -33.51 -2.30
CA SER A 22 -19.61 -32.48 -1.94
C SER A 22 -19.81 -32.48 -0.42
N THR A 23 -19.33 -31.44 0.26
CA THR A 23 -19.78 -31.11 1.61
C THR A 23 -21.22 -30.60 1.54
N PRO A 24 -22.15 -31.14 2.35
CA PRO A 24 -23.51 -30.62 2.41
C PRO A 24 -23.54 -29.22 3.03
N SER A 25 -24.24 -28.33 2.35
CA SER A 25 -24.59 -26.97 2.78
C SER A 25 -25.31 -26.98 4.13
N PRO A 26 -25.07 -25.98 5.01
CA PRO A 26 -25.90 -25.77 6.18
C PRO A 26 -27.33 -25.39 5.73
N THR A 27 -28.26 -26.26 6.12
CA THR A 27 -29.71 -26.08 6.20
C THR A 27 -30.18 -24.62 6.20
N SER A 28 -30.94 -24.26 5.17
CA SER A 28 -31.89 -23.15 5.21
C SER A 28 -32.94 -23.40 6.30
N PRO A 29 -33.23 -22.44 7.19
CA PRO A 29 -34.36 -22.55 8.11
C PRO A 29 -35.69 -22.41 7.35
N PRO A 30 -36.75 -23.15 7.74
CA PRO A 30 -38.06 -23.07 7.11
C PRO A 30 -38.74 -21.72 7.37
N ASP A 31 -39.51 -21.32 6.36
CA ASP A 31 -40.43 -20.19 6.31
C ASP A 31 -41.24 -19.93 7.60
N GLY A 32 -41.39 -18.65 7.95
CA GLY A 32 -42.61 -18.17 8.61
C GLY A 32 -42.50 -17.56 10.02
N THR A 33 -41.34 -17.48 10.66
CA THR A 33 -41.21 -16.95 12.04
C THR A 33 -40.33 -15.70 12.20
N LEU A 34 -40.14 -14.94 11.12
CA LEU A 34 -39.80 -13.52 11.22
C LEU A 34 -41.11 -12.71 11.29
N ARG A 35 -41.14 -11.64 12.09
CA ARG A 35 -42.18 -10.59 12.21
C ARG A 35 -43.15 -10.64 13.41
N ARG A 36 -43.00 -11.56 14.39
CA ARG A 36 -43.89 -11.54 15.58
C ARG A 36 -43.31 -10.80 16.80
N TRP A 37 -41.99 -10.65 16.91
CA TRP A 37 -41.33 -10.25 18.17
C TRP A 37 -40.64 -8.88 18.12
N ALA A 38 -40.80 -8.11 17.05
CA ALA A 38 -40.09 -6.85 16.85
C ALA A 38 -41.03 -5.62 16.73
N ASP A 39 -42.20 -5.64 17.38
CA ASP A 39 -43.00 -4.43 17.58
C ASP A 39 -42.85 -3.94 19.03
N PRO A 40 -42.03 -2.91 19.30
CA PRO A 40 -41.78 -2.40 20.64
C PRO A 40 -42.97 -1.65 21.24
N ARG A 41 -44.12 -1.55 20.55
CA ARG A 41 -45.29 -0.76 20.99
C ARG A 41 -46.43 -1.56 21.62
N ARG A 42 -46.26 -2.85 21.90
CA ARG A 42 -47.24 -3.64 22.68
C ARG A 42 -46.77 -3.85 24.12
N LEU A 43 -47.34 -3.07 25.04
CA LEU A 43 -47.30 -3.38 26.46
C LEU A 43 -48.28 -4.54 26.77
N PRO A 44 -47.97 -5.45 27.72
CA PRO A 44 -48.72 -6.70 27.92
C PRO A 44 -50.02 -6.54 28.70
N ASN A 45 -50.40 -5.31 29.08
CA ASN A 45 -51.51 -5.08 29.99
C ASN A 45 -52.49 -4.09 29.34
N GLY A 46 -53.71 -4.55 29.09
CA GLY A 46 -54.77 -3.88 28.30
C GLY A 46 -55.33 -2.58 28.90
N ARG A 47 -54.47 -1.66 29.36
CA ARG A 47 -54.85 -0.31 29.74
C ARG A 47 -54.55 0.63 28.57
N ARG A 48 -55.63 1.14 27.96
CA ARG A 48 -55.55 2.28 27.04
C ARG A 48 -54.96 3.46 27.82
N ALA A 49 -53.77 3.94 27.43
CA ALA A 49 -53.29 5.21 27.93
C ALA A 49 -54.17 6.30 27.31
N ALA A 50 -55.06 6.85 28.14
CA ALA A 50 -55.98 7.91 27.80
C ALA A 50 -55.23 9.14 27.30
N ALA A 51 -55.81 9.80 26.30
CA ALA A 51 -55.44 11.14 25.88
C ALA A 51 -55.58 12.11 27.06
N SER A 52 -54.50 12.82 27.40
CA SER A 52 -54.51 13.90 28.40
C SER A 52 -54.54 15.25 27.67
N PRO A 53 -55.53 16.12 27.90
CA PRO A 53 -55.55 17.47 27.36
C PRO A 53 -54.90 18.46 28.35
N GLY A 54 -54.09 19.38 27.81
CA GLY A 54 -53.76 20.66 28.43
C GLY A 54 -52.63 20.66 29.47
N GLY A 55 -51.70 21.61 29.32
CA GLY A 55 -50.89 22.08 30.44
C GLY A 55 -49.42 22.37 30.14
N CYS A 56 -49.14 23.66 29.93
CA CYS A 56 -47.88 24.35 30.22
C CYS A 56 -46.61 23.91 29.45
N ARG A 57 -46.22 24.76 28.49
CA ARG A 57 -44.86 24.86 27.94
C ARG A 57 -43.88 25.14 29.08
N GLY A 58 -43.29 24.08 29.63
CA GLY A 58 -42.06 24.18 30.40
C GLY A 58 -40.94 24.55 29.44
N VAL A 59 -40.42 25.78 29.58
CA VAL A 59 -39.08 26.15 29.09
C VAL A 59 -38.09 25.34 29.92
N GLY A 60 -37.94 24.07 29.55
CA GLY A 60 -36.85 23.23 30.02
C GLY A 60 -35.57 23.78 29.41
N VAL A 61 -34.84 24.57 30.17
CA VAL A 61 -33.44 24.89 29.90
C VAL A 61 -32.74 23.54 29.73
N ARG A 62 -32.48 23.14 28.48
CA ARG A 62 -31.71 21.93 28.19
C ARG A 62 -30.33 22.16 28.82
N PRO A 63 -29.91 21.39 29.83
CA PRO A 63 -28.55 21.52 30.31
C PRO A 63 -27.63 21.19 29.14
N ALA A 64 -26.52 21.92 29.05
CA ALA A 64 -25.46 21.80 28.06
C ALA A 64 -24.81 20.41 28.05
N ARG A 65 -25.57 19.40 27.61
CA ARG A 65 -25.13 18.02 27.35
C ARG A 65 -24.84 17.80 25.86
N LEU A 66 -24.64 18.90 25.13
CA LEU A 66 -24.33 18.92 23.70
C LEU A 66 -22.82 19.09 23.43
N GLY A 67 -22.07 19.59 24.42
CA GLY A 67 -20.63 19.83 24.29
C GLY A 67 -19.73 18.62 24.57
N LEU A 68 -20.24 17.53 25.17
CA LEU A 68 -19.42 16.36 25.53
C LEU A 68 -19.43 15.25 24.48
N ASN A 69 -20.51 15.12 23.70
CA ASN A 69 -20.60 14.09 22.66
C ASN A 69 -19.79 14.47 21.40
N LEU A 70 -19.72 15.76 21.07
CA LEU A 70 -18.93 16.28 19.94
C LEU A 70 -17.42 16.05 20.09
N VAL A 71 -16.93 15.96 21.33
CA VAL A 71 -15.51 15.67 21.63
C VAL A 71 -15.24 14.16 21.64
N ASN A 72 -16.28 13.34 21.87
CA ASN A 72 -16.21 11.88 21.79
C ASN A 72 -16.45 11.36 20.36
N ASP A 73 -17.06 12.17 19.49
CA ASP A 73 -17.24 11.90 18.04
C ASP A 73 -16.00 12.30 17.23
N ALA A 74 -14.94 12.81 17.87
CA ALA A 74 -13.61 12.88 17.29
C ALA A 74 -13.10 11.45 17.10
N THR A 75 -13.57 10.80 16.03
CA THR A 75 -13.00 9.55 15.53
C THR A 75 -11.49 9.71 15.51
N PRO A 76 -10.72 8.79 16.13
CA PRO A 76 -9.27 8.90 16.09
C PRO A 76 -8.85 9.00 14.63
N GLU A 77 -8.32 10.16 14.24
CA GLU A 77 -7.75 10.39 12.92
C GLU A 77 -6.85 9.19 12.59
N PRO A 78 -7.02 8.54 11.42
CA PRO A 78 -6.24 7.38 11.07
C PRO A 78 -4.76 7.77 11.08
N THR A 79 -4.04 7.39 12.13
CA THR A 79 -2.61 7.66 12.26
C THR A 79 -1.91 7.06 11.03
N PRO A 80 -1.18 7.86 10.24
CA PRO A 80 -0.42 7.35 9.11
C PRO A 80 0.58 6.30 9.61
N LYS A 81 0.33 5.03 9.28
CA LYS A 81 1.22 3.93 9.68
C LYS A 81 2.34 3.84 8.66
N VAL A 82 3.52 4.32 9.04
CA VAL A 82 4.75 4.11 8.25
C VAL A 82 5.06 2.62 8.23
N GLY A 83 5.03 2.01 7.06
CA GLY A 83 5.32 0.59 6.89
C GLY A 83 6.82 0.31 6.83
N VAL A 84 7.21 -0.93 7.10
CA VAL A 84 8.60 -1.39 6.93
C VAL A 84 9.12 -1.14 5.51
N ASN A 85 8.26 -1.25 4.50
CA ASN A 85 8.64 -0.99 3.11
C ASN A 85 8.97 0.49 2.85
N ASP A 86 8.28 1.42 3.53
CA ASP A 86 8.54 2.86 3.40
C ASP A 86 9.91 3.21 3.97
N LEU A 87 10.25 2.61 5.12
CA LEU A 87 11.56 2.75 5.72
C LEU A 87 12.66 2.13 4.85
N LEU A 88 12.42 0.95 4.27
CA LEU A 88 13.37 0.30 3.37
C LEU A 88 13.63 1.16 2.11
N ARG A 89 12.57 1.69 1.49
CA ARG A 89 12.71 2.63 0.38
C ARG A 89 13.51 3.87 0.78
N PHE A 90 13.22 4.44 1.95
CA PHE A 90 13.96 5.61 2.45
C PHE A 90 15.46 5.32 2.60
N LEU A 91 15.81 4.14 3.12
CA LEU A 91 17.21 3.72 3.22
C LEU A 91 17.87 3.51 1.84
N LEU A 92 17.14 2.91 0.89
CA LEU A 92 17.62 2.76 -0.49
C LEU A 92 17.84 4.12 -1.18
N GLU A 93 16.97 5.10 -0.92
CA GLU A 93 17.11 6.47 -1.43
C GLU A 93 18.35 7.15 -0.85
N ILE A 94 18.57 7.08 0.47
CA ILE A 94 19.79 7.63 1.10
C ILE A 94 21.03 6.97 0.51
N PHE A 95 21.03 5.65 0.40
CA PHE A 95 22.14 4.91 -0.17
C PHE A 95 22.41 5.33 -1.62
N ALA A 96 21.36 5.54 -2.42
CA ALA A 96 21.48 6.02 -3.79
C ALA A 96 22.07 7.44 -3.85
N ILE A 97 21.63 8.37 -2.98
CA ILE A 97 22.17 9.73 -2.92
C ILE A 97 23.67 9.71 -2.60
N VAL A 98 24.08 8.93 -1.60
CA VAL A 98 25.50 8.79 -1.23
C VAL A 98 26.29 8.16 -2.37
N THR A 99 25.76 7.10 -2.99
CA THR A 99 26.38 6.45 -4.16
C THR A 99 26.57 7.44 -5.30
N LEU A 100 25.58 8.27 -5.60
CA LEU A 100 25.63 9.27 -6.67
C LEU A 100 26.68 10.35 -6.40
N GLY A 101 26.79 10.81 -5.15
CA GLY A 101 27.85 11.74 -4.75
C GLY A 101 29.23 11.12 -4.97
N ILE A 102 29.45 9.90 -4.46
CA ILE A 102 30.71 9.16 -4.65
C ILE A 102 31.01 9.00 -6.14
N PHE A 103 30.06 8.46 -6.91
CA PHE A 103 30.21 8.21 -8.33
C PHE A 103 30.54 9.47 -9.13
N GLY A 104 29.86 10.59 -8.85
CA GLY A 104 30.12 11.84 -9.56
C GLY A 104 31.53 12.39 -9.32
N PHE A 105 32.13 12.14 -8.15
CA PHE A 105 33.51 12.52 -7.86
C PHE A 105 34.55 11.48 -8.30
N THR A 106 34.24 10.19 -8.29
CA THR A 106 35.20 9.11 -8.57
C THR A 106 35.23 8.68 -10.03
N ALA A 107 34.12 8.81 -10.75
CA ALA A 107 34.02 8.35 -12.14
C ALA A 107 34.46 9.39 -13.18
N PHE A 108 34.67 10.64 -12.76
CA PHE A 108 34.93 11.77 -13.66
C PHE A 108 36.14 12.59 -13.20
N ALA A 109 36.89 13.15 -14.16
CA ALA A 109 38.08 13.96 -13.88
C ALA A 109 37.72 15.29 -13.21
N LEU A 110 38.57 15.70 -12.26
CA LEU A 110 38.49 16.98 -11.54
C LEU A 110 39.35 18.05 -12.26
N PRO A 111 38.99 19.35 -12.18
CA PRO A 111 37.82 19.90 -11.49
C PRO A 111 36.51 19.78 -12.29
N TRP A 112 36.59 19.78 -13.62
CA TRP A 112 35.43 19.62 -14.50
C TRP A 112 35.63 18.40 -15.40
N PRO A 113 34.64 17.49 -15.52
CA PRO A 113 33.24 17.58 -15.05
C PRO A 113 32.95 17.00 -13.65
N GLY A 114 33.95 16.47 -12.94
CA GLY A 114 33.73 15.74 -11.69
C GLY A 114 33.08 16.54 -10.55
N VAL A 115 33.45 17.81 -10.34
CA VAL A 115 32.79 18.64 -9.30
C VAL A 115 31.31 18.85 -9.62
N PHE A 116 30.99 19.09 -10.89
CA PHE A 116 29.62 19.32 -11.31
C PHE A 116 28.75 18.09 -11.16
N LEU A 117 29.25 16.91 -11.56
CA LEU A 117 28.49 15.67 -11.45
C LEU A 117 28.44 15.16 -10.00
N GLY A 118 29.53 15.30 -9.24
CA GLY A 118 29.61 14.94 -7.82
C GLY A 118 28.64 15.71 -6.94
N ILE A 119 28.30 16.95 -7.31
CA ILE A 119 27.32 17.76 -6.58
C ILE A 119 25.94 17.72 -7.27
N GLY A 120 25.90 17.77 -8.60
CA GLY A 120 24.67 17.85 -9.38
C GLY A 120 23.81 16.59 -9.28
N LEU A 121 24.40 15.40 -9.30
CA LEU A 121 23.66 14.14 -9.16
C LEU A 121 22.98 14.00 -7.79
N PRO A 122 23.67 14.16 -6.64
CA PRO A 122 23.00 14.10 -5.34
C PRO A 122 22.03 15.26 -5.12
N LEU A 123 22.32 16.48 -5.61
CA LEU A 123 21.36 17.58 -5.53
C LEU A 123 20.06 17.26 -6.29
N LEU A 124 20.16 16.71 -7.50
CA LEU A 124 18.99 16.32 -8.27
C LEU A 124 18.18 15.26 -7.52
N ALA A 125 18.83 14.27 -6.90
CA ALA A 125 18.14 13.28 -6.08
C ALA A 125 17.45 13.89 -4.84
N ILE A 126 18.09 14.86 -4.16
CA ILE A 126 17.48 15.57 -3.03
C ILE A 126 16.29 16.42 -3.47
N LEU A 127 16.37 17.07 -4.63
CA LEU A 127 15.26 17.85 -5.19
C LEU A 127 14.06 16.96 -5.52
N LEU A 128 14.30 15.81 -6.17
CA LEU A 128 13.26 14.82 -6.44
C LEU A 128 12.62 14.33 -5.14
N TRP A 129 13.42 14.09 -4.11
CA TRP A 129 12.93 13.69 -2.80
C TRP A 129 12.08 14.78 -2.13
N GLY A 130 12.57 16.02 -2.07
CA GLY A 130 11.84 17.16 -1.51
C GLY A 130 10.54 17.48 -2.25
N LEU A 131 10.51 17.26 -3.57
CA LEU A 131 9.34 17.53 -4.39
C LEU A 131 8.27 16.44 -4.28
N PHE A 132 8.68 15.17 -4.27
CA PHE A 132 7.76 14.03 -4.40
C PHE A 132 7.51 13.24 -3.11
N ARG A 133 8.47 13.24 -2.18
CA ARG A 133 8.41 12.47 -0.92
C ARG A 133 8.14 13.34 0.31
N SER A 134 8.14 14.67 0.19
CA SER A 134 7.83 15.56 1.31
C SER A 134 6.35 15.45 1.73
N PRO A 135 6.05 15.41 3.04
CA PRO A 135 4.68 15.43 3.57
C PRO A 135 3.88 16.70 3.19
N LYS A 136 4.59 17.77 2.80
CA LYS A 136 4.04 19.01 2.25
C LYS A 136 4.22 19.00 0.73
N ALA A 137 3.65 18.01 0.05
CA ALA A 137 3.82 17.89 -1.39
C ALA A 137 3.18 19.10 -2.08
N VAL A 138 3.99 19.83 -2.87
CA VAL A 138 3.53 20.98 -3.68
C VAL A 138 2.71 20.50 -4.87
N PHE A 139 2.90 19.24 -5.27
CA PHE A 139 2.11 18.52 -6.24
C PHE A 139 1.33 17.42 -5.52
N ASP A 140 0.05 17.26 -5.83
CA ASP A 140 -0.73 16.08 -5.41
C ASP A 140 -0.22 14.89 -6.23
N VAL A 141 0.84 14.23 -5.74
CA VAL A 141 1.67 13.35 -6.57
C VAL A 141 1.04 11.97 -6.69
N ASP A 142 0.64 11.64 -7.92
CA ASP A 142 0.19 10.32 -8.31
C ASP A 142 1.25 9.24 -7.99
N PRO A 143 0.85 8.06 -7.45
CA PRO A 143 1.73 6.91 -7.22
C PRO A 143 2.69 6.60 -8.38
N PHE A 144 2.23 6.79 -9.62
CA PHE A 144 3.03 6.54 -10.81
C PHE A 144 4.31 7.38 -10.89
N VAL A 145 4.22 8.67 -10.55
CA VAL A 145 5.37 9.58 -10.61
C VAL A 145 6.41 9.22 -9.54
N LYS A 146 5.94 8.85 -8.34
CA LYS A 146 6.84 8.35 -7.28
C LYS A 146 7.58 7.10 -7.73
N ALA A 147 6.89 6.13 -8.35
CA ALA A 147 7.51 4.92 -8.85
C ALA A 147 8.56 5.21 -9.95
N LEU A 148 8.26 6.13 -10.87
CA LEU A 148 9.19 6.49 -11.94
C LEU A 148 10.49 7.10 -11.41
N VAL A 149 10.37 8.02 -10.45
CA VAL A 149 11.52 8.65 -9.78
C VAL A 149 12.41 7.61 -9.10
N GLU A 150 11.81 6.64 -8.42
CA GLU A 150 12.58 5.57 -7.77
C GLU A 150 13.30 4.67 -8.75
N ILE A 151 12.61 4.24 -9.80
CA ILE A 151 13.22 3.42 -10.84
C ILE A 151 14.41 4.17 -11.45
N ALA A 152 14.27 5.47 -11.72
CA ALA A 152 15.36 6.28 -12.25
C ALA A 152 16.55 6.38 -11.26
N VAL A 153 16.28 6.73 -9.99
CA VAL A 153 17.33 6.89 -8.97
C VAL A 153 18.05 5.56 -8.70
N PHE A 154 17.30 4.46 -8.54
CA PHE A 154 17.88 3.15 -8.28
C PHE A 154 18.63 2.58 -9.50
N SER A 155 18.10 2.77 -10.71
CA SER A 155 18.83 2.34 -11.92
C SER A 155 20.14 3.10 -12.06
N THR A 156 20.16 4.40 -11.78
CA THR A 156 21.38 5.21 -11.84
C THR A 156 22.40 4.77 -10.80
N ALA A 157 21.97 4.49 -9.57
CA ALA A 157 22.86 3.96 -8.53
C ALA A 157 23.42 2.56 -8.88
N ALA A 158 22.61 1.68 -9.46
CA ALA A 158 23.08 0.37 -9.92
C ALA A 158 24.11 0.50 -11.04
N ILE A 159 23.87 1.37 -12.02
CA ILE A 159 24.80 1.66 -13.12
C ILE A 159 26.11 2.25 -12.56
N ALA A 160 26.02 3.15 -11.58
CA ALA A 160 27.20 3.74 -10.94
C ALA A 160 28.11 2.65 -10.33
N TRP A 161 27.55 1.71 -9.57
CA TRP A 161 28.32 0.59 -9.01
C TRP A 161 28.88 -0.34 -10.07
N TRP A 162 28.15 -0.56 -11.16
CA TRP A 162 28.63 -1.34 -12.31
C TRP A 162 29.85 -0.67 -12.96
N LEU A 163 29.78 0.63 -13.21
CA LEU A 163 30.85 1.43 -13.82
C LEU A 163 32.08 1.53 -12.91
N MET A 164 31.90 1.54 -11.59
CA MET A 164 33.00 1.49 -10.61
C MET A 164 33.61 0.08 -10.43
N GLY A 165 33.17 -0.91 -11.20
CA GLY A 165 33.76 -2.26 -11.19
C GLY A 165 33.31 -3.13 -10.02
N GLN A 166 32.21 -2.79 -9.35
CA GLN A 166 31.64 -3.55 -8.22
C GLN A 166 30.30 -4.19 -8.61
N PRO A 167 30.29 -5.21 -9.49
CA PRO A 167 29.06 -5.78 -10.04
C PRO A 167 28.23 -6.48 -8.97
N VAL A 168 28.86 -7.04 -7.94
CA VAL A 168 28.14 -7.69 -6.83
C VAL A 168 27.25 -6.69 -6.11
N VAL A 169 27.77 -5.50 -5.79
CA VAL A 169 27.00 -4.44 -5.12
C VAL A 169 25.86 -3.95 -6.02
N ALA A 170 26.14 -3.76 -7.32
CA ALA A 170 25.14 -3.36 -8.29
C ALA A 170 23.95 -4.35 -8.36
N ILE A 171 24.24 -5.65 -8.43
CA ILE A 171 23.22 -6.70 -8.53
C ILE A 171 22.40 -6.78 -7.23
N VAL A 172 23.07 -6.83 -6.08
CA VAL A 172 22.38 -6.92 -4.77
C VAL A 172 21.47 -5.71 -4.58
N PHE A 173 21.98 -4.51 -4.85
CA PHE A 173 21.19 -3.29 -4.75
C PHE A 173 19.99 -3.29 -5.71
N ALA A 174 20.20 -3.65 -6.97
CA ALA A 174 19.14 -3.71 -7.97
C ALA A 174 18.03 -4.71 -7.59
N VAL A 175 18.39 -5.89 -7.07
CA VAL A 175 17.42 -6.90 -6.62
C VAL A 175 16.61 -6.38 -5.42
N VAL A 176 17.26 -5.82 -4.40
CA VAL A 176 16.57 -5.29 -3.22
C VAL A 176 15.64 -4.14 -3.61
N ALA A 177 16.11 -3.22 -4.45
CA ALA A 177 15.32 -2.12 -4.99
C ALA A 177 14.11 -2.62 -5.79
N ALA A 178 14.29 -3.58 -6.69
CA ALA A 178 13.21 -4.16 -7.49
C ALA A 178 12.16 -4.84 -6.61
N VAL A 179 12.57 -5.62 -5.61
CA VAL A 179 11.64 -6.29 -4.68
C VAL A 179 10.83 -5.25 -3.89
N SER A 180 11.48 -4.23 -3.35
CA SER A 180 10.80 -3.17 -2.60
C SER A 180 9.83 -2.36 -3.48
N GLY A 181 10.23 -2.04 -4.71
CA GLY A 181 9.39 -1.36 -5.70
C GLY A 181 8.17 -2.18 -6.12
N VAL A 182 8.35 -3.49 -6.41
CA VAL A 182 7.23 -4.39 -6.77
C VAL A 182 6.26 -4.60 -5.60
N VAL A 183 6.76 -4.65 -4.37
CA VAL A 183 5.90 -4.72 -3.17
C VAL A 183 5.09 -3.45 -3.01
N ASN A 184 5.66 -2.29 -3.30
CA ASN A 184 4.97 -1.01 -3.21
C ASN A 184 3.91 -0.83 -4.31
N GLY A 185 4.30 -1.02 -5.58
CA GLY A 185 3.41 -0.80 -6.71
C GLY A 185 2.16 -1.67 -6.64
N ARG A 186 2.27 -2.93 -6.17
CA ARG A 186 1.11 -3.81 -5.97
C ARG A 186 0.09 -3.30 -4.95
N ARG A 187 0.49 -2.44 -4.02
CA ARG A 187 -0.43 -1.84 -3.03
C ARG A 187 -1.16 -0.65 -3.64
N GLU A 188 -0.44 0.20 -4.38
CA GLU A 188 -1.01 1.40 -5.00
C GLU A 188 -2.02 1.10 -6.12
N PHE A 189 -1.93 -0.03 -6.82
CA PHE A 189 -2.91 -0.42 -7.85
C PHE A 189 -4.15 -1.15 -7.33
N ARG A 190 -4.26 -1.42 -6.02
CA ARG A 190 -5.36 -2.21 -5.45
C ARG A 190 -6.41 -1.38 -4.71
N ASP A 191 -6.12 -0.11 -4.46
CA ASP A 191 -7.03 0.87 -3.84
C ASP A 191 -7.62 1.79 -4.93
#